data_AF-A0A069PAZ4-F1
#
_entry.id   AF-A0A069PAZ4-F1
#
_cell.length_a   1.000
_cell.length_b   1.000
_cell.length_c   1.000
_cell.angle_alpha   90.00
_cell.angle_beta   90.00
_cell.angle_gamma   90.00
#
_symmetry.space_group_name_H-M   'P 1'
#
loop_
_entity.id
_entity.type
_entity.pdbx_description
1 polymer ?
#
loop_
_entity_poly.entity_id
_entity_poly.type
_entity_poly.pdbx_seq_one_letter_code
_entity_poly.pdbx_strand_id
1 'polypeptide(L)'
;MSEAEYAHLISKCREAKATGIGMLSTGEKLAAAIVLNKPDWIQNLNYTLAEAFDRVGPYWWPYLKRAQQELDGDEWDEPPLHNA
;
A
#
# COMPACT_ATOMS: atom_id res chain seq x y z
N MET A 1 -3.17 7.22 13.35
CA MET A 1 -2.87 8.13 12.23
C MET A 1 -4.15 8.91 12.01
N SER A 2 -4.10 10.17 11.57
CA SER A 2 -5.35 10.85 11.19
C SER A 2 -5.92 10.24 9.90
N GLU A 3 -7.23 10.34 9.69
CA GLU A 3 -7.87 9.79 8.48
C GLU A 3 -7.33 10.46 7.20
N ALA A 4 -6.91 11.73 7.29
CA ALA A 4 -6.31 12.46 6.18
C ALA A 4 -4.91 11.94 5.81
N GLU A 5 -4.07 11.65 6.80
CA GLU A 5 -2.75 11.03 6.58
C GLU A 5 -2.89 9.62 5.99
N TYR A 6 -3.89 8.85 6.46
CA TYR A 6 -4.21 7.54 5.90
C TYR A 6 -4.63 7.64 4.43
N ALA A 7 -5.57 8.53 4.10
CA ALA A 7 -6.02 8.72 2.73
C ALA A 7 -4.88 9.18 1.80
N HIS A 8 -3.98 10.03 2.30
CA HIS A 8 -2.79 10.43 1.54
C HIS A 8 -1.87 9.24 1.25
N LEU A 9 -1.60 8.41 2.25
CA LEU A 9 -0.81 7.18 2.09
C LEU A 9 -1.43 6.23 1.06
N ILE A 10 -2.75 5.99 1.13
CA ILE A 10 -3.45 5.12 0.18
C ILE A 10 -3.38 5.65 -1.25
N SER A 11 -3.63 6.95 -1.43
CA SER A 11 -3.52 7.60 -2.74
C SER A 11 -2.14 7.39 -3.34
N LYS A 12 -1.10 7.54 -2.52
CA LYS A 12 0.29 7.30 -2.89
C LYS A 12 0.60 5.83 -3.19
N CYS A 13 0.04 4.89 -2.43
CA CYS A 13 0.14 3.46 -2.72
C CYS A 13 -0.53 3.09 -4.05
N ARG A 14 -1.71 3.66 -4.35
CA ARG A 14 -2.41 3.47 -5.65
C ARG A 14 -1.57 3.98 -6.81
N GLU A 15 -1.05 5.19 -6.68
CA GLU A 15 -0.16 5.80 -7.67
C GLU A 15 1.08 4.92 -7.89
N ALA A 16 1.65 4.37 -6.81
CA ALA A 16 2.78 3.46 -6.89
C ALA A 16 2.44 2.09 -7.48
N LYS A 17 1.24 1.54 -7.27
CA LYS A 17 0.75 0.33 -7.95
C LYS A 17 0.75 0.53 -9.47
N ALA A 18 0.40 1.74 -9.94
CA ALA A 18 0.32 2.07 -11.36
C ALA A 18 1.67 2.51 -12.00
N THR A 19 2.49 3.28 -11.27
CA THR A 19 3.67 3.97 -11.83
C THR A 19 5.00 3.61 -11.15
N GLY A 20 4.97 2.87 -10.04
CA GLY A 20 6.13 2.50 -9.23
C GLY A 20 6.40 3.45 -8.05
N ILE A 21 7.33 3.05 -7.17
CA ILE A 21 7.57 3.71 -5.87
C ILE A 21 8.49 4.94 -5.91
N GLY A 22 8.86 5.45 -7.09
CA GLY A 22 9.95 6.42 -7.27
C GLY A 22 9.80 7.71 -6.43
N MET A 23 8.59 8.26 -6.34
CA MET A 23 8.31 9.56 -5.67
C MET A 23 8.00 9.47 -4.17
N LEU A 24 7.98 8.27 -3.59
CA LEU A 24 7.60 8.07 -2.19
C LEU A 24 8.77 8.31 -1.21
N SER A 25 8.48 8.76 0.01
CA SER A 25 9.46 8.74 1.09
C SER A 25 9.81 7.30 1.49
N THR A 26 10.96 7.08 2.11
CA THR A 26 11.40 5.72 2.48
C THR A 26 10.39 4.95 3.34
N GLY A 27 9.68 5.63 4.26
CA GLY A 27 8.63 5.01 5.07
C GLY A 27 7.39 4.64 4.25
N GLU A 28 6.96 5.51 3.35
CA GLU A 28 5.83 5.25 2.43
C GLU A 28 6.15 4.14 1.44
N LYS A 29 7.40 4.07 0.96
CA LYS A 29 7.88 2.99 0.08
C LYS A 29 7.75 1.62 0.75
N LEU A 30 8.17 1.53 2.01
CA LEU A 30 8.07 0.28 2.78
C LEU A 30 6.61 -0.07 3.07
N ALA A 31 5.78 0.91 3.47
CA ALA A 31 4.36 0.69 3.68
C ALA A 31 3.64 0.24 2.39
N ALA A 32 3.89 0.92 1.26
CA ALA A 32 3.33 0.55 -0.04
C ALA A 32 3.79 -0.84 -0.48
N ALA A 33 5.06 -1.18 -0.28
CA ALA A 33 5.60 -2.49 -0.62
C ALA A 33 4.96 -3.62 0.22
N ILE A 34 4.69 -3.37 1.51
CA ILE A 34 3.99 -4.34 2.38
C ILE A 34 2.53 -4.49 1.94
N VAL A 35 1.81 -3.37 1.74
CA VAL A 35 0.39 -3.36 1.37
C VAL A 35 0.16 -4.02 0.00
N LEU A 36 1.03 -3.75 -0.97
CA LEU A 36 0.94 -4.32 -2.32
C LEU A 36 1.57 -5.71 -2.44
N ASN A 37 2.03 -6.29 -1.32
CA ASN A 37 2.70 -7.59 -1.28
C ASN A 37 3.87 -7.70 -2.29
N LYS A 38 4.75 -6.69 -2.31
CA LYS A 38 5.92 -6.57 -3.21
C LYS A 38 7.23 -6.69 -2.41
N PRO A 39 7.67 -7.90 -2.04
CA PRO A 39 8.92 -8.09 -1.32
C PRO A 39 10.15 -7.63 -2.14
N ASP A 40 10.08 -7.68 -3.47
CA ASP A 40 11.14 -7.20 -4.37
C ASP A 40 11.43 -5.71 -4.16
N TRP A 41 10.40 -4.91 -3.87
CA TRP A 41 10.56 -3.48 -3.61
C TRP A 41 11.26 -3.22 -2.27
N ILE A 42 11.03 -4.07 -1.28
CA ILE A 42 11.71 -4.00 0.02
C ILE A 42 13.19 -4.34 -0.16
N GLN A 43 13.49 -5.39 -0.93
CA GLN A 43 14.85 -5.80 -1.25
C GLN A 43 15.60 -4.72 -2.04
N ASN A 44 14.94 -4.06 -3.00
CA ASN A 44 15.51 -2.95 -3.77
C ASN A 44 15.85 -1.73 -2.91
N LEU A 45 15.25 -1.61 -1.72
CA LEU A 45 15.56 -0.57 -0.74
C LEU A 45 16.62 -1.02 0.27
N ASN A 46 17.20 -2.21 0.09
CA ASN A 46 18.15 -2.85 1.01
C ASN A 46 17.58 -3.11 2.40
N TYR A 47 16.27 -3.39 2.50
CA TYR A 47 15.63 -3.84 3.73
C TYR A 47 15.20 -5.30 3.63
N THR A 48 15.14 -5.97 4.77
CA THR A 48 14.39 -7.22 4.93
C THR A 48 12.91 -6.93 5.21
N LEU A 49 12.04 -7.92 5.00
CA LEU A 49 10.62 -7.81 5.34
C LEU A 49 10.42 -7.50 6.84
N ALA A 50 11.23 -8.11 7.71
CA ALA A 50 11.17 -7.90 9.15
C ALA A 50 11.56 -6.46 9.52
N GLU A 51 12.63 -5.92 8.95
CA GLU A 51 13.04 -4.54 9.17
C GLU A 51 12.01 -3.55 8.61
N ALA A 52 11.40 -3.85 7.47
CA ALA A 52 10.33 -3.03 6.92
C ALA A 52 9.12 -2.95 7.86
N PHE A 53 8.73 -4.10 8.44
CA PHE A 53 7.65 -4.19 9.42
C PHE A 53 7.96 -3.43 10.71
N ASP A 54 9.20 -3.53 11.21
CA ASP A 54 9.66 -2.80 12.38
C ASP A 54 9.71 -1.28 12.13
N ARG A 55 10.14 -0.87 10.93
CA ARG A 55 10.24 0.53 10.51
C ARG A 55 8.89 1.23 10.41
N VAL A 56 7.90 0.53 9.85
CA VAL A 56 6.52 1.00 9.76
C VAL A 56 5.89 1.03 11.15
N GLY A 57 6.23 0.05 11.99
CA GLY A 57 5.92 0.05 13.41
C GLY A 57 4.46 -0.32 13.73
N PRO A 58 4.18 -0.68 15.00
CA PRO A 58 2.90 -1.25 15.42
C PRO A 58 1.70 -0.33 15.23
N TYR A 59 1.94 0.99 15.25
CA TYR A 59 0.92 2.00 15.01
C TYR A 59 0.29 1.91 13.61
N TRP A 60 1.03 1.41 12.63
CA TRP A 60 0.60 1.35 11.23
C TRP A 60 -0.08 0.02 10.88
N TRP A 61 0.15 -1.06 11.64
CA TRP A 61 -0.34 -2.41 11.28
C TRP A 61 -1.86 -2.51 11.03
N PRO A 62 -2.75 -1.88 11.83
CA PRO A 62 -4.18 -1.91 11.55
C PRO A 62 -4.53 -1.26 10.21
N TYR A 63 -3.76 -0.23 9.82
CA TYR A 63 -3.95 0.52 8.59
C TYR A 63 -3.39 -0.24 7.38
N LEU A 64 -2.30 -1.00 7.52
CA LEU A 64 -1.77 -1.84 6.44
C LEU A 64 -2.81 -2.87 5.97
N LYS A 65 -3.48 -3.52 6.93
CA LYS A 65 -4.54 -4.50 6.60
C LYS A 65 -5.75 -3.83 5.95
N ARG A 66 -6.18 -2.68 6.46
CA ARG A 66 -7.29 -1.90 5.89
C ARG A 66 -6.97 -1.44 4.46
N ALA A 67 -5.73 -0.98 4.25
CA ALA A 67 -5.22 -0.53 2.96
C ALA A 67 -5.26 -1.64 1.91
N GLN A 68 -4.81 -2.84 2.28
CA GLN A 68 -4.82 -4.00 1.40
C GLN A 68 -6.25 -4.35 0.98
N GLN A 69 -7.19 -4.41 1.92
CA GLN A 69 -8.60 -4.69 1.63
C GLN A 69 -9.23 -3.64 0.71
N GLU A 70 -8.89 -2.37 0.88
CA GLU A 70 -9.39 -1.27 0.06
C GLU A 70 -8.82 -1.27 -1.36
N LEU A 71 -7.58 -1.75 -1.53
CA LEU A 71 -6.94 -1.88 -2.84
C LEU A 71 -7.35 -3.15 -3.60
N ASP A 72 -7.63 -4.23 -2.88
CA ASP A 72 -8.15 -5.48 -3.44
C ASP A 72 -9.65 -5.36 -3.74
N GLY A 73 -10.40 -4.58 -2.95
CA GLY A 73 -11.83 -4.33 -3.16
C GLY A 73 -12.13 -3.45 -4.39
N ASP A 74 -11.18 -2.64 -4.82
CA ASP A 74 -11.23 -1.86 -6.06
C ASP A 74 -11.11 -2.72 -7.33
N GLU A 75 -10.69 -3.99 -7.22
CA GLU A 75 -10.63 -4.93 -8.35
C GLU A 75 -11.99 -5.56 -8.71
N TRP A 76 -13.07 -5.21 -8.00
CA TRP A 76 -14.45 -5.57 -8.35
C TRP A 76 -15.22 -4.37 -8.94
N ASP A 77 -14.74 -3.86 -10.07
CA ASP A 77 -15.55 -3.08 -10.99
C ASP A 77 -16.34 -4.09 -11.86
N GLU A 78 -17.38 -4.70 -11.27
CA GLU A 78 -18.32 -5.51 -12.04
C GLU A 78 -18.94 -4.56 -13.08
N PRO A 79 -18.71 -4.76 -14.41
CA PRO A 79 -19.35 -3.91 -15.40
C PRO A 79 -20.85 -3.99 -15.17
N PRO A 80 -21.60 -2.87 -15.20
CA PRO A 80 -23.03 -2.92 -14.99
C PRO A 80 -23.59 -3.95 -15.97
N LEU A 81 -24.10 -5.06 -15.42
CA LEU A 81 -24.92 -6.01 -16.13
C LEU A 81 -26.17 -5.25 -16.54
N HIS A 82 -26.11 -4.54 -17.66
CA HIS A 82 -27.28 -4.23 -18.45
C HIS A 82 -27.75 -5.55 -19.05
N ASN A 83 -28.46 -6.30 -18.21
CA ASN A 83 -29.34 -7.38 -18.62
C ASN A 83 -30.61 -6.77 -19.22
N ALA A 84 -31.06 -7.44 -20.29
CA ALA A 84 -32.35 -7.34 -21.00
C ALA A 84 -32.38 -6.43 -22.23
#